data_AF-A0A927TFZ3-F1
#
_entry.id   AF-A0A927TFZ3-F1
#
_cell.length_a   1.000
_cell.length_b   1.000
_cell.length_c   1.000
_cell.angle_alpha   90.00
_cell.angle_beta   90.00
_cell.angle_gamma   90.00
#
_symmetry.space_group_name_H-M   'P 1'
#
loop_
_entity.id
_entity.type
_entity.pdbx_description
1 polymer ?
#
loop_
_entity_poly.entity_id
_entity_poly.type
_entity_poly.pdbx_seq_one_letter_code
_entity_poly.pdbx_strand_id
1 'polypeptide(L)'
;MKKIGISFILLNIAVVLGSAAIISGIGFAGVEGSFLFCCALVAVTYVPLCLYTNIENNKITDWIVARTVEKNVPKYNFENPYTIYVNNATLMLDIEGGRIAYVSNLNPWKFQLIYAKDIDDIKKGYKNWLNTTNYVYFQFSYHGKVTKFPTFVSRELRSIETDVVQKALKKANICIDVLNATKYGTLDNKKLGCENKDLQGRLIMDIYIEKEKGEISLQEWLDYVKSDDELILADVAEGINPLTKQKLRIEIPGRVVFKNSEINFRRGRIGSEDGSEEMVAKLKEIATVFGAEFFE
;
A
#
# COMPACT_ATOMS: atom_id res chain seq x y z
N MET A 1 -16.14 -12.87 -2.01
CA MET A 1 -15.42 -12.75 -0.72
C MET A 1 -16.21 -11.91 0.27
N LYS A 2 -16.09 -12.16 1.58
CA LYS A 2 -16.83 -11.40 2.62
C LYS A 2 -16.08 -10.11 2.95
N LYS A 3 -16.66 -8.97 2.60
CA LYS A 3 -16.08 -7.64 2.89
C LYS A 3 -16.27 -7.24 4.37
N ILE A 4 -17.44 -7.52 4.95
CA ILE A 4 -17.78 -7.13 6.32
C ILE A 4 -17.82 -8.37 7.21
N GLY A 5 -17.16 -8.30 8.36
CA GLY A 5 -17.16 -9.35 9.40
C GLY A 5 -18.20 -9.08 10.48
N ILE A 6 -18.86 -10.12 10.98
CA ILE A 6 -19.77 -10.00 12.13
C ILE A 6 -18.99 -9.49 13.36
N SER A 7 -17.77 -9.99 13.57
CA SER A 7 -16.88 -9.51 14.63
C SER A 7 -16.60 -8.01 14.54
N PHE A 8 -16.51 -7.47 13.33
CA PHE A 8 -16.34 -6.02 13.11
C PHE A 8 -17.59 -5.25 13.51
N ILE A 9 -18.78 -5.73 13.13
CA ILE A 9 -20.06 -5.14 13.55
C ILE A 9 -20.19 -5.18 15.07
N LEU A 10 -19.91 -6.33 15.69
CA LEU A 10 -19.97 -6.51 17.13
C LEU A 10 -18.98 -5.61 17.89
N LEU A 11 -17.76 -5.41 17.36
CA LEU A 11 -16.81 -4.47 17.96
C LEU A 11 -17.36 -3.04 17.95
N ASN A 12 -17.93 -2.59 16.84
CA ASN A 12 -18.52 -1.26 16.75
C ASN A 12 -19.68 -1.10 17.75
N ILE A 13 -20.56 -2.10 17.85
CA ILE A 13 -21.65 -2.10 18.84
C ILE A 13 -21.09 -2.04 20.27
N ALA A 14 -20.06 -2.84 20.59
CA ALA A 14 -19.44 -2.86 21.91
C ALA A 14 -18.81 -1.51 22.28
N VAL A 15 -18.15 -0.82 21.33
CA VAL A 15 -17.58 0.51 21.57
C VAL A 15 -18.69 1.54 21.85
N VAL A 16 -19.79 1.50 21.09
CA VAL A 16 -20.93 2.40 21.29
C VAL A 16 -21.57 2.16 22.66
N LEU A 17 -21.89 0.91 22.99
CA LEU A 17 -22.49 0.55 24.28
C LEU A 17 -21.55 0.86 25.46
N GLY A 18 -20.26 0.58 25.33
CA GLY A 18 -19.25 0.89 26.34
C GLY A 18 -19.15 2.39 26.59
N SER A 19 -19.14 3.20 25.53
CA SER A 19 -19.11 4.66 25.65
C SER A 19 -20.37 5.22 26.32
N ALA A 20 -21.55 4.72 25.95
CA ALA A 20 -22.82 5.09 26.59
C ALA A 20 -22.86 4.71 28.07
N ALA A 21 -22.34 3.54 28.45
CA ALA A 21 -22.27 3.09 29.84
C ALA A 21 -21.35 3.97 30.69
N ILE A 22 -20.18 4.36 30.16
CA ILE A 22 -19.24 5.27 30.84
C ILE A 22 -19.90 6.63 31.08
N ILE A 23 -20.56 7.21 30.06
CA ILE A 23 -21.25 8.50 30.17
C ILE A 23 -22.38 8.43 31.20
N SER A 24 -23.16 7.35 31.18
CA SER A 24 -24.24 7.13 32.15
C SER A 24 -23.72 6.99 33.58
N GLY A 25 -22.59 6.27 33.77
CA GLY A 25 -21.95 6.11 35.08
C GLY A 25 -21.40 7.41 35.66
N ILE A 26 -20.80 8.26 34.82
CA ILE A 26 -20.37 9.62 35.22
C ILE A 26 -21.58 10.48 35.60
N GLY A 27 -22.71 10.28 34.92
CA GLY A 27 -23.91 11.04 35.17
C GLY A 27 -24.59 10.80 36.51
N PHE A 28 -24.55 9.57 37.00
CA PHE A 28 -25.02 9.22 38.33
C PHE A 28 -24.20 9.85 39.47
N ALA A 29 -23.00 10.38 39.18
CA ALA A 29 -22.12 11.01 40.16
C ALA A 29 -22.41 12.51 40.42
N GLY A 30 -23.54 13.06 39.93
CA GLY A 30 -24.06 14.36 40.39
C GLY A 30 -24.15 15.48 39.36
N VAL A 31 -24.27 15.17 38.07
CA VAL A 31 -24.53 16.18 37.02
C VAL A 31 -26.02 16.16 36.63
N GLU A 32 -26.64 17.32 36.39
CA GLU A 32 -28.04 17.42 35.98
C GLU A 32 -28.36 16.51 34.77
N GLY A 33 -29.37 15.65 34.91
CA GLY A 33 -29.68 14.55 33.99
C GLY A 33 -29.91 14.96 32.53
N SER A 34 -30.30 16.22 32.28
CA SER A 34 -30.54 16.80 30.96
C SER A 34 -29.26 16.93 30.13
N PHE A 35 -28.14 17.32 30.75
CA PHE A 35 -26.85 17.47 30.05
C PHE A 35 -26.28 16.11 29.64
N LEU A 36 -26.39 15.11 30.53
CA LEU A 36 -25.92 13.75 30.29
C LEU A 36 -26.73 13.03 29.21
N PHE A 37 -28.04 13.27 29.16
CA PHE A 37 -28.89 12.76 28.09
C PHE A 37 -28.46 13.29 26.71
N CYS A 38 -28.14 14.59 26.62
CA CYS A 38 -27.59 15.19 25.40
C CYS A 38 -26.22 14.60 25.04
N CYS A 39 -25.31 14.42 26.00
CA CYS A 39 -24.01 13.78 25.77
C CYS A 39 -24.15 12.32 25.32
N ALA A 40 -25.09 11.56 25.90
CA ALA A 40 -25.37 10.19 25.50
C ALA A 40 -25.95 10.11 24.08
N LEU A 41 -26.86 11.03 23.71
CA LEU A 41 -27.39 11.14 22.35
C LEU A 41 -26.30 11.47 21.33
N VAL A 42 -25.40 12.40 21.66
CA VAL A 42 -24.24 12.72 20.82
C VAL A 42 -23.29 11.53 20.74
N ALA A 43 -23.03 10.80 21.83
CA ALA A 43 -22.19 9.62 21.78
C ALA A 43 -22.80 8.51 20.91
N VAL A 44 -24.10 8.22 21.07
CA VAL A 44 -24.79 7.16 20.31
C VAL A 44 -24.96 7.52 18.84
N THR A 45 -24.97 8.79 18.45
CA THR A 45 -25.12 9.20 17.05
C THR A 45 -23.79 9.56 16.38
N TYR A 46 -22.93 10.30 17.08
CA TYR A 46 -21.69 10.85 16.57
C TYR A 46 -20.51 9.86 16.66
N VAL A 47 -20.44 9.00 17.70
CA VAL A 47 -19.36 7.99 17.79
C VAL A 47 -19.45 6.94 16.68
N PRO A 48 -20.63 6.35 16.36
CA PRO A 48 -20.72 5.47 15.21
C PRO A 48 -20.44 6.20 13.89
N LEU A 49 -20.84 7.47 13.76
CA LEU A 49 -20.55 8.28 12.57
C LEU A 49 -19.05 8.52 12.42
N CYS A 50 -18.35 8.89 13.49
CA CYS A 50 -16.90 9.07 13.52
C CYS A 50 -16.15 7.75 13.31
N LEU A 51 -16.62 6.64 13.88
CA LEU A 51 -16.04 5.33 13.60
C LEU A 51 -16.23 4.97 12.13
N TYR A 52 -17.43 5.17 11.58
CA TYR A 52 -17.75 4.90 10.19
C TYR A 52 -16.92 5.74 9.21
N THR A 53 -16.78 7.04 9.46
CA THR A 53 -15.97 7.94 8.61
C THR A 53 -14.47 7.74 8.79
N ASN A 54 -14.02 7.27 9.95
CA ASN A 54 -12.61 6.96 10.18
C ASN A 54 -12.20 5.58 9.71
N ILE A 55 -13.10 4.64 9.41
CA ILE A 55 -12.73 3.30 8.91
C ILE A 55 -11.80 3.37 7.69
N GLU A 56 -11.99 4.36 6.82
CA GLU A 56 -11.13 4.56 5.64
C GLU A 56 -9.70 5.01 5.99
N ASN A 57 -9.47 5.49 7.22
CA ASN A 57 -8.17 5.95 7.74
C ASN A 57 -7.84 5.34 9.12
N ASN A 58 -8.46 4.22 9.49
CA ASN A 58 -8.37 3.69 10.85
C ASN A 58 -7.10 2.84 11.01
N LYS A 59 -6.07 3.47 11.57
CA LYS A 59 -4.78 2.84 11.91
C LYS A 59 -4.94 1.56 12.76
N ILE A 60 -6.00 1.46 13.56
CA ILE A 60 -6.28 0.25 14.35
C ILE A 60 -6.66 -0.89 13.43
N THR A 61 -7.57 -0.68 12.47
CA THR A 61 -7.94 -1.73 11.52
C THR A 61 -6.76 -2.11 10.64
N ASP A 62 -5.95 -1.14 10.19
CA ASP A 62 -4.74 -1.43 9.40
C ASP A 62 -3.73 -2.26 10.20
N TRP A 63 -3.53 -1.93 11.48
CA TRP A 63 -2.69 -2.71 12.38
C TRP A 63 -3.20 -4.15 12.56
N ILE A 64 -4.52 -4.33 12.73
CA ILE A 64 -5.13 -5.67 12.84
C ILE A 64 -4.98 -6.45 11.53
N VAL A 65 -5.15 -5.80 10.38
CA VAL A 65 -4.94 -6.40 9.06
C VAL A 65 -3.49 -6.85 8.92
N ALA A 66 -2.52 -5.99 9.25
CA ALA A 66 -1.10 -6.31 9.19
C ALA A 66 -0.76 -7.53 10.08
N ARG A 67 -1.26 -7.57 11.32
CA ARG A 67 -1.08 -8.72 12.23
C ARG A 67 -1.75 -9.98 11.70
N THR A 68 -2.92 -9.86 11.08
CA THR A 68 -3.63 -10.99 10.48
C THR A 68 -2.87 -11.54 9.28
N VAL A 69 -2.30 -10.68 8.45
CA VAL A 69 -1.44 -11.07 7.32
C VAL A 69 -0.17 -11.75 7.84
N GLU A 70 0.59 -11.09 8.74
CA GLU A 70 1.84 -11.59 9.32
C GLU A 70 1.67 -12.99 9.94
N LYS A 71 0.56 -13.22 10.64
CA LYS A 71 0.27 -14.52 11.27
C LYS A 71 -0.07 -15.62 10.24
N ASN A 72 -0.78 -15.29 9.17
CA ASN A 72 -1.35 -16.30 8.26
C ASN A 72 -0.48 -16.56 7.03
N VAL A 73 0.35 -15.61 6.60
CA VAL A 73 1.26 -15.77 5.45
C VAL A 73 2.21 -16.96 5.62
N PRO A 74 2.94 -17.10 6.74
CA PRO A 74 3.77 -18.28 6.98
C PRO A 74 2.94 -19.55 7.13
N LYS A 75 1.79 -19.46 7.81
CA LYS A 75 0.88 -20.61 8.04
C LYS A 75 0.39 -21.24 6.73
N TYR A 76 0.19 -20.43 5.70
CA TYR A 76 -0.27 -20.88 4.39
C TYR A 76 0.87 -20.94 3.36
N ASN A 77 2.14 -20.86 3.76
CA ASN A 77 3.31 -20.94 2.86
C ASN A 77 3.20 -20.02 1.63
N PHE A 78 2.82 -18.76 1.82
CA PHE A 78 2.89 -17.77 0.75
C PHE A 78 4.36 -17.35 0.57
N GLU A 79 5.01 -17.84 -0.48
CA GLU A 79 6.38 -17.48 -0.83
C GLU A 79 6.35 -16.29 -1.81
N ASN A 80 6.99 -15.17 -1.44
CA ASN A 80 7.08 -13.93 -2.23
C ASN A 80 5.79 -13.47 -2.94
N PRO A 81 4.66 -13.29 -2.23
CA PRO A 81 3.39 -13.01 -2.86
C PRO A 81 3.27 -11.59 -3.41
N TYR A 82 2.65 -11.46 -4.59
CA TYR A 82 2.29 -10.17 -5.17
C TYR A 82 1.18 -9.53 -4.35
N THR A 83 1.53 -8.51 -3.57
CA THR A 83 0.61 -7.86 -2.63
C THR A 83 0.06 -6.56 -3.19
N ILE A 84 -1.25 -6.51 -3.37
CA ILE A 84 -2.00 -5.33 -3.81
C ILE A 84 -2.74 -4.75 -2.61
N TYR A 85 -2.38 -3.52 -2.26
CA TYR A 85 -3.14 -2.71 -1.32
C TYR A 85 -4.22 -1.94 -2.08
N VAL A 86 -5.45 -2.10 -1.64
CA VAL A 86 -6.66 -1.54 -2.24
C VAL A 86 -7.40 -0.78 -1.14
N ASN A 87 -8.09 0.32 -1.45
CA ASN A 87 -8.83 1.05 -0.41
C ASN A 87 -9.69 0.09 0.42
N ASN A 88 -9.34 -0.04 1.71
CA ASN A 88 -9.96 -0.92 2.71
C ASN A 88 -9.71 -2.44 2.56
N ALA A 89 -8.66 -2.87 1.86
CA ALA A 89 -8.25 -4.27 1.79
C ALA A 89 -6.80 -4.52 1.36
N THR A 90 -6.28 -5.68 1.75
CA THR A 90 -5.05 -6.28 1.24
C THR A 90 -5.40 -7.53 0.44
N LEU A 91 -4.91 -7.60 -0.79
CA LEU A 91 -5.00 -8.77 -1.66
C LEU A 91 -3.58 -9.29 -1.91
N MET A 92 -3.35 -10.59 -1.76
CA MET A 92 -2.06 -11.22 -1.97
C MET A 92 -2.22 -12.36 -2.98
N LEU A 93 -1.38 -12.37 -4.01
CA LEU A 93 -1.43 -13.34 -5.10
C LEU A 93 -0.14 -14.16 -5.05
N ASP A 94 -0.28 -15.45 -4.82
CA ASP A 94 0.82 -16.42 -4.85
C ASP A 94 0.74 -17.19 -6.16
N ILE A 95 1.56 -16.75 -7.12
CA ILE A 95 1.60 -17.26 -8.49
C ILE A 95 1.97 -18.74 -8.50
N GLU A 96 2.97 -19.13 -7.71
CA GLU A 96 3.52 -20.49 -7.72
C GLU A 96 2.55 -21.48 -7.08
N GLY A 97 1.93 -21.11 -5.95
CA GLY A 97 0.94 -21.95 -5.28
C GLY A 97 -0.47 -21.82 -5.83
N GLY A 98 -0.73 -20.91 -6.77
CA GLY A 98 -2.06 -20.69 -7.35
C GLY A 98 -3.10 -20.19 -6.35
N ARG A 99 -2.67 -19.42 -5.35
CA ARG A 99 -3.47 -19.01 -4.18
C ARG A 99 -3.67 -17.51 -4.14
N ILE A 100 -4.83 -17.11 -3.65
CA ILE A 100 -5.19 -15.70 -3.46
C ILE A 100 -5.64 -15.53 -2.02
N ALA A 101 -5.00 -14.62 -1.29
CA ALA A 101 -5.44 -14.21 0.03
C ALA A 101 -6.06 -12.82 0.00
N TYR A 102 -7.14 -12.65 0.75
CA TYR A 102 -7.85 -11.38 0.89
C TYR A 102 -8.12 -11.08 2.36
N VAL A 103 -7.76 -9.87 2.79
CA VAL A 103 -8.08 -9.33 4.11
C VAL A 103 -8.71 -7.96 3.91
N SER A 104 -9.84 -7.68 4.55
CA SER A 104 -10.51 -6.38 4.45
C SER A 104 -10.38 -5.60 5.75
N ASN A 105 -10.23 -4.28 5.69
CA ASN A 105 -10.29 -3.41 6.88
C ASN A 105 -11.67 -3.49 7.57
N LEU A 106 -12.72 -3.86 6.85
CA LEU A 106 -14.07 -4.10 7.35
C LEU A 106 -14.29 -5.53 7.89
N ASN A 107 -13.28 -6.38 7.74
CA ASN A 107 -13.24 -7.73 8.30
C ASN A 107 -11.79 -8.11 8.65
N PRO A 108 -11.12 -7.34 9.52
CA PRO A 108 -9.67 -7.30 9.59
C PRO A 108 -9.06 -8.54 10.24
N TRP A 109 -9.85 -9.30 11.02
CA TRP A 109 -9.42 -10.56 11.65
C TRP A 109 -9.54 -11.78 10.74
N LYS A 110 -10.13 -11.65 9.54
CA LYS A 110 -10.40 -12.81 8.68
C LYS A 110 -9.47 -12.83 7.47
N PHE A 111 -8.49 -13.73 7.53
CA PHE A 111 -7.70 -14.14 6.37
C PHE A 111 -8.55 -15.05 5.47
N GLN A 112 -8.92 -14.56 4.28
CA GLN A 112 -9.73 -15.32 3.33
C GLN A 112 -8.84 -15.88 2.24
N LEU A 113 -8.61 -17.18 2.28
CA LEU A 113 -7.87 -17.91 1.25
C LEU A 113 -8.84 -18.44 0.20
N ILE A 114 -8.54 -18.21 -1.07
CA ILE A 114 -9.22 -18.81 -2.23
C ILE A 114 -8.17 -19.34 -3.22
N TYR A 115 -8.54 -20.30 -4.07
CA TYR A 115 -7.67 -20.77 -5.14
C TYR A 115 -7.99 -20.03 -6.44
N ALA A 116 -6.95 -19.70 -7.21
CA ALA A 116 -7.13 -19.01 -8.48
C ALA A 116 -7.84 -19.85 -9.53
N LYS A 117 -7.85 -21.19 -9.41
CA LYS A 117 -8.69 -22.04 -10.26
C LYS A 117 -10.19 -21.81 -10.08
N ASP A 118 -10.61 -21.31 -8.91
CA ASP A 118 -12.02 -21.13 -8.53
C ASP A 118 -12.57 -19.74 -8.88
N ILE A 119 -11.77 -18.86 -9.50
CA ILE A 119 -12.19 -17.53 -9.93
C ILE A 119 -12.43 -17.50 -11.44
N ASP A 120 -13.43 -16.74 -11.89
CA ASP A 120 -13.81 -16.61 -13.31
C ASP A 120 -14.01 -15.14 -13.70
N ASP A 121 -14.27 -14.86 -14.99
CA ASP A 121 -14.60 -13.51 -15.51
C ASP A 121 -13.60 -12.42 -15.04
N ILE A 122 -12.30 -12.71 -15.20
CA ILE A 122 -11.22 -11.78 -14.85
C ILE A 122 -11.18 -10.68 -15.92
N LYS A 123 -11.48 -9.44 -15.53
CA LYS A 123 -11.46 -8.29 -16.45
C LYS A 123 -11.19 -6.97 -15.75
N LYS A 124 -10.74 -5.98 -16.52
CA LYS A 124 -10.66 -4.58 -16.07
C LYS A 124 -11.92 -3.83 -16.47
N GLY A 125 -12.17 -2.74 -15.78
CA GLY A 125 -13.19 -1.80 -16.18
C GLY A 125 -12.86 -0.39 -15.76
N TYR A 126 -13.53 0.53 -16.43
CA TYR A 126 -13.63 1.92 -16.04
C TYR A 126 -15.09 2.22 -15.79
N LYS A 127 -15.39 2.86 -14.67
CA LYS A 127 -16.74 3.32 -14.34
C LYS A 127 -16.67 4.79 -13.98
N ASN A 128 -17.50 5.57 -14.65
CA ASN A 128 -17.82 6.92 -14.24
C ASN A 128 -19.22 6.88 -13.63
N TRP A 129 -19.33 7.07 -12.32
CA TRP A 129 -20.64 7.12 -11.66
C TRP A 129 -21.15 8.55 -11.66
N LEU A 130 -22.26 8.79 -12.37
CA LEU A 130 -23.09 10.02 -12.35
C LEU A 130 -22.29 11.29 -11.99
N ASN A 131 -21.36 11.66 -12.87
CA ASN A 131 -20.57 12.90 -12.84
C ASN A 131 -19.76 13.20 -11.57
N THR A 132 -19.48 12.21 -10.71
CA THR A 132 -18.88 12.48 -9.39
C THR A 132 -17.70 11.59 -9.02
N THR A 133 -17.55 10.39 -9.58
CA THR A 133 -16.38 9.56 -9.26
C THR A 133 -15.97 8.68 -10.42
N ASN A 134 -14.71 8.84 -10.79
CA ASN A 134 -14.03 7.96 -11.73
C ASN A 134 -13.35 6.82 -11.00
N TYR A 135 -13.53 5.63 -11.55
CA TYR A 135 -13.16 4.39 -10.92
C TYR A 135 -12.55 3.43 -11.95
N VAL A 136 -11.24 3.20 -11.86
CA VAL A 136 -10.57 2.12 -12.61
C VAL A 136 -10.45 0.92 -11.69
N TYR A 137 -10.78 -0.26 -12.20
CA TYR A 137 -10.77 -1.47 -11.41
C TYR A 137 -10.39 -2.69 -12.23
N PHE A 138 -9.93 -3.73 -11.53
CA PHE A 138 -10.04 -5.10 -12.01
C PHE A 138 -11.11 -5.84 -11.22
N GLN A 139 -11.68 -6.88 -11.80
CA GLN A 139 -12.69 -7.70 -11.18
C GLN A 139 -12.52 -9.17 -11.54
N PHE A 140 -13.08 -10.02 -10.69
CA PHE A 140 -13.28 -11.44 -10.96
C PHE A 140 -14.53 -11.93 -10.22
N SER A 141 -15.12 -13.01 -10.70
CA SER A 141 -16.21 -13.73 -10.06
C SER A 141 -15.65 -14.86 -9.20
N TYR A 142 -16.19 -15.04 -8.00
CA TYR A 142 -15.88 -16.18 -7.14
C TYR A 142 -17.19 -16.72 -6.57
N HIS A 143 -17.51 -17.99 -6.86
CA HIS A 143 -18.82 -18.60 -6.59
C HIS A 143 -20.00 -17.73 -7.05
N GLY A 144 -19.94 -17.24 -8.30
CA GLY A 144 -20.99 -16.41 -8.89
C GLY A 144 -21.07 -14.97 -8.34
N LYS A 145 -20.20 -14.59 -7.40
CA LYS A 145 -20.16 -13.22 -6.83
C LYS A 145 -19.02 -12.43 -7.45
N VAL A 146 -19.37 -11.37 -8.17
CA VAL A 146 -18.41 -10.42 -8.73
C VAL A 146 -17.76 -9.60 -7.61
N THR A 147 -16.44 -9.66 -7.55
CA THR A 147 -15.64 -8.81 -6.68
C THR A 147 -14.85 -7.81 -7.52
N LYS A 148 -14.98 -6.52 -7.20
CA LYS A 148 -14.28 -5.42 -7.86
C LYS A 148 -13.22 -4.84 -6.92
N PHE A 149 -12.05 -4.56 -7.48
CA PHE A 149 -10.90 -4.02 -6.80
C PHE A 149 -10.44 -2.73 -7.49
N PRO A 150 -10.51 -1.56 -6.81
CA PRO A 150 -10.06 -0.31 -7.40
C PRO A 150 -8.56 -0.31 -7.62
N THR A 151 -8.09 0.08 -8.80
CA THR A 151 -6.71 0.51 -9.00
C THR A 151 -6.57 2.02 -8.95
N PHE A 152 -7.67 2.75 -9.13
CA PHE A 152 -7.74 4.21 -9.01
C PHE A 152 -9.16 4.66 -8.65
N VAL A 153 -9.24 5.63 -7.74
CA VAL A 153 -10.48 6.32 -7.36
C VAL A 153 -10.19 7.81 -7.37
N SER A 154 -10.98 8.59 -8.11
CA SER A 154 -10.93 10.05 -8.04
C SER A 154 -12.33 10.64 -8.04
N ARG A 155 -12.52 11.67 -7.21
CA ARG A 155 -13.75 12.48 -7.17
C ARG A 155 -13.81 13.52 -8.29
N GLU A 156 -12.70 13.72 -8.99
CA GLU A 156 -12.62 14.61 -10.14
C GLU A 156 -12.98 13.84 -11.42
N LEU A 157 -13.80 14.47 -12.25
CA LEU A 157 -14.03 14.01 -13.61
C LEU A 157 -12.73 14.14 -14.42
N ARG A 158 -12.26 13.01 -14.89
CA ARG A 158 -11.08 12.79 -15.71
C ARG A 158 -11.47 11.94 -16.90
N SER A 159 -10.99 12.31 -18.08
CA SER A 159 -11.14 11.46 -19.27
C SER A 159 -10.35 10.16 -19.10
N ILE A 160 -10.80 9.09 -19.76
CA ILE A 160 -10.02 7.84 -19.90
C ILE A 160 -8.63 8.14 -20.49
N GLU A 161 -8.52 9.15 -21.34
CA GLU A 161 -7.29 9.52 -22.04
C GLU A 161 -6.26 10.24 -21.15
N THR A 162 -6.63 10.63 -19.93
CA THR A 162 -5.67 11.27 -19.02
C THR A 162 -4.59 10.28 -18.59
N ASP A 163 -3.33 10.75 -18.54
CA ASP A 163 -2.17 9.93 -18.13
C ASP A 163 -2.40 9.18 -16.83
N VAL A 164 -3.08 9.81 -15.88
CA VAL A 164 -3.40 9.22 -14.57
C VAL A 164 -4.35 8.03 -14.71
N VAL A 165 -5.38 8.13 -15.56
CA VAL A 165 -6.31 7.01 -15.81
C VAL A 165 -5.64 5.92 -16.65
N GLN A 166 -4.79 6.28 -17.63
CA GLN A 166 -4.01 5.32 -18.41
C GLN A 166 -3.02 4.53 -17.53
N LYS A 167 -2.29 5.21 -16.63
CA LYS A 167 -1.43 4.57 -15.62
C LYS A 167 -2.22 3.61 -14.73
N ALA A 168 -3.42 4.00 -14.30
CA ALA A 168 -4.29 3.16 -13.50
C ALA A 168 -4.86 1.94 -14.27
N LEU A 169 -5.12 2.09 -15.57
CA LEU A 169 -5.52 1.00 -16.46
C LEU A 169 -4.35 0.04 -16.71
N LYS A 170 -3.12 0.55 -16.86
CA LYS A 170 -1.89 -0.27 -16.93
C LYS A 170 -1.72 -1.07 -15.63
N LYS A 171 -1.95 -0.45 -14.47
CA LYS A 171 -1.94 -1.16 -13.16
C LYS A 171 -3.00 -2.26 -13.09
N ALA A 172 -4.21 -1.99 -13.59
CA ALA A 172 -5.28 -3.01 -13.65
C ALA A 172 -4.93 -4.17 -14.58
N ASN A 173 -4.28 -3.90 -15.73
CA ASN A 173 -3.75 -4.94 -16.60
C ASN A 173 -2.74 -5.84 -15.89
N ILE A 174 -1.75 -5.24 -15.21
CA ILE A 174 -0.75 -6.01 -14.46
C ILE A 174 -1.42 -6.92 -13.42
N CYS A 175 -2.43 -6.42 -12.70
CA CYS A 175 -3.17 -7.24 -11.73
C CYS A 175 -3.90 -8.42 -12.39
N ILE A 176 -4.46 -8.21 -13.59
CA ILE A 176 -5.13 -9.26 -14.37
C ILE A 176 -4.11 -10.28 -14.88
N ASP A 177 -2.95 -9.83 -15.36
CA ASP A 177 -1.89 -10.71 -15.85
C ASP A 177 -1.37 -11.58 -14.72
N VAL A 178 -1.12 -11.00 -13.53
CA VAL A 178 -0.72 -11.76 -12.33
C VAL A 178 -1.81 -12.73 -11.90
N LEU A 179 -3.09 -12.34 -11.92
CA LEU A 179 -4.21 -13.24 -11.60
C LEU A 179 -4.34 -14.40 -12.58
N ASN A 180 -4.21 -14.12 -13.88
CA ASN A 180 -4.22 -15.15 -14.93
C ASN A 180 -3.02 -16.08 -14.77
N ALA A 181 -1.83 -15.55 -14.50
CA ALA A 181 -0.66 -16.36 -14.25
C ALA A 181 -0.81 -17.23 -12.99
N THR A 182 -1.42 -16.69 -11.94
CA THR A 182 -1.78 -17.44 -10.73
C THR A 182 -2.79 -18.55 -11.04
N LYS A 183 -3.73 -18.32 -11.97
CA LYS A 183 -4.74 -19.32 -12.36
C LYS A 183 -4.18 -20.42 -13.27
N TYR A 184 -3.32 -20.06 -14.23
CA TYR A 184 -2.87 -20.94 -15.31
C TYR A 184 -1.39 -21.39 -15.19
N GLY A 185 -0.68 -20.95 -14.15
CA GLY A 185 0.70 -21.35 -13.87
C GLY A 185 1.74 -20.84 -14.87
N THR A 186 1.42 -19.80 -15.65
CA THR A 186 2.30 -19.25 -16.69
C THR A 186 2.25 -17.72 -16.70
N LEU A 187 3.38 -17.06 -16.39
CA LEU A 187 3.58 -15.65 -16.73
C LEU A 187 4.20 -15.56 -18.13
N ASP A 188 3.47 -14.98 -19.07
CA ASP A 188 4.04 -14.59 -20.35
C ASP A 188 4.91 -13.34 -20.13
N ASN A 189 6.19 -13.56 -19.80
CA ASN A 189 7.17 -12.49 -19.52
C ASN A 189 7.32 -11.50 -20.68
N LYS A 190 6.95 -11.88 -21.92
CA LYS A 190 6.95 -10.99 -23.09
C LYS A 190 5.79 -9.99 -23.12
N LYS A 191 4.64 -10.31 -22.51
CA LYS A 191 3.49 -9.37 -22.41
C LYS A 191 3.61 -8.38 -21.27
N LEU A 192 4.55 -8.60 -20.35
CA LEU A 192 4.74 -7.74 -19.20
C LEU A 192 5.27 -6.35 -19.54
N GLY A 193 5.80 -6.09 -20.75
CA GLY A 193 6.09 -4.75 -21.28
C GLY A 193 6.71 -3.77 -20.27
N CYS A 194 7.53 -4.33 -19.39
CA CYS A 194 8.15 -3.73 -18.22
C CYS A 194 9.43 -4.52 -18.04
N GLU A 195 10.42 -4.20 -18.87
CA GLU A 195 11.79 -4.14 -18.37
C GLU A 195 11.75 -3.33 -17.08
N ASN A 196 12.44 -3.85 -16.07
CA ASN A 196 12.40 -3.45 -14.66
C ASN A 196 11.11 -3.87 -13.93
N LYS A 197 11.23 -4.86 -13.03
CA LYS A 197 10.21 -5.13 -12.00
C LYS A 197 10.84 -5.67 -10.72
N ASP A 198 10.13 -5.43 -9.62
CA ASP A 198 9.69 -6.59 -8.86
C ASP A 198 8.16 -6.67 -8.72
N LEU A 199 7.73 -7.90 -8.45
CA LEU A 199 6.37 -8.37 -8.25
C LEU A 199 5.89 -8.19 -6.79
N GLN A 200 6.35 -7.16 -6.08
CA GLN A 200 5.53 -6.42 -5.10
C GLN A 200 5.00 -5.11 -5.70
N GLY A 201 5.35 -4.83 -6.95
CA GLY A 201 5.14 -3.56 -7.62
C GLY A 201 6.15 -2.48 -7.19
N ARG A 202 7.31 -2.82 -6.62
CA ARG A 202 8.32 -1.82 -6.23
C ARG A 202 9.55 -1.88 -7.15
N LEU A 203 9.57 -0.97 -8.13
CA LEU A 203 10.79 -0.28 -8.54
C LEU A 203 10.90 0.98 -7.68
N ILE A 204 12.07 1.24 -7.09
CA ILE A 204 12.33 2.50 -6.37
C ILE A 204 13.42 3.31 -7.06
N MET A 205 14.05 2.79 -8.12
CA MET A 205 15.10 3.47 -8.84
C MET A 205 14.98 3.02 -10.30
N ASP A 206 14.83 3.98 -11.20
CA ASP A 206 14.74 3.74 -12.64
C ASP A 206 16.12 3.39 -13.19
N ILE A 207 17.18 3.98 -12.61
CA ILE A 207 18.58 3.66 -12.89
C ILE A 207 19.30 3.34 -11.58
N TYR A 208 20.09 2.27 -11.55
CA TYR A 208 20.77 1.83 -10.32
C TYR A 208 22.06 1.06 -10.57
N ILE A 209 22.82 0.85 -9.50
CA ILE A 209 24.06 0.09 -9.49
C ILE A 209 24.00 -1.04 -8.45
N GLU A 210 24.64 -2.17 -8.77
CA GLU A 210 24.70 -3.36 -7.92
C GLU A 210 26.00 -4.14 -8.17
N LYS A 211 26.61 -4.70 -7.11
CA LYS A 211 27.82 -5.55 -7.24
C LYS A 211 27.42 -6.93 -7.78
N GLU A 212 28.21 -7.48 -8.70
CA GLU A 212 28.01 -8.85 -9.21
C GLU A 212 28.16 -9.90 -8.08
N LYS A 213 29.04 -9.64 -7.10
CA LYS A 213 29.26 -10.49 -5.93
C LYS A 213 29.34 -9.66 -4.64
N GLY A 214 28.46 -9.96 -3.70
CA GLY A 214 28.34 -9.24 -2.42
C GLY A 214 27.39 -8.05 -2.50
N GLU A 215 27.29 -7.30 -1.41
CA GLU A 215 26.43 -6.12 -1.31
C GLU A 215 27.28 -4.89 -0.97
N ILE A 216 26.91 -3.72 -1.50
CA ILE A 216 27.47 -2.45 -1.00
C ILE A 216 26.87 -2.24 0.39
N SER A 217 27.69 -2.23 1.43
CA SER A 217 27.16 -1.96 2.77
C SER A 217 26.74 -0.49 2.91
N LEU A 218 25.78 -0.23 3.79
CA LEU A 218 25.36 1.14 4.09
C LEU A 218 26.54 1.99 4.58
N GLN A 219 27.47 1.39 5.32
CA GLN A 219 28.65 2.09 5.83
C GLN A 219 29.60 2.51 4.71
N GLU A 220 29.90 1.60 3.77
CA GLU A 220 30.70 1.91 2.58
C GLU A 220 30.06 3.03 1.74
N TRP A 221 28.74 3.01 1.58
CA TRP A 221 28.00 4.09 0.91
C TRP A 221 28.15 5.43 1.64
N LEU A 222 27.91 5.45 2.96
CA LEU A 222 28.02 6.68 3.75
C LEU A 222 29.44 7.24 3.79
N ASP A 223 30.45 6.38 3.78
CA ASP A 223 31.85 6.81 3.76
C ASP A 223 32.26 7.40 2.41
N TYR A 224 31.76 6.83 1.30
CA TYR A 224 31.91 7.44 -0.01
C TYR A 224 31.22 8.80 -0.11
N VAL A 225 29.97 8.91 0.36
CA VAL A 225 29.22 10.17 0.33
C VAL A 225 29.93 11.28 1.10
N LYS A 226 30.58 10.98 2.22
CA LYS A 226 31.37 11.96 2.97
C LYS A 226 32.63 12.42 2.23
N SER A 227 33.12 11.63 1.27
CA SER A 227 34.31 11.92 0.48
C SER A 227 34.02 12.68 -0.81
N ASP A 228 32.75 12.75 -1.23
CA ASP A 228 32.29 13.40 -2.45
C ASP A 228 31.57 14.71 -2.10
N ASP A 229 32.12 15.84 -2.53
CA ASP A 229 31.62 17.19 -2.20
C ASP A 229 30.36 17.59 -2.98
N GLU A 230 30.01 16.85 -4.03
CA GLU A 230 28.78 17.07 -4.79
C GLU A 230 27.57 16.36 -4.17
N LEU A 231 27.80 15.42 -3.25
CA LEU A 231 26.78 14.61 -2.61
C LEU A 231 26.43 15.14 -1.23
N ILE A 232 25.17 15.51 -1.05
CA ILE A 232 24.66 16.03 0.23
C ILE A 232 23.84 14.94 0.92
N LEU A 233 24.25 14.54 2.12
CA LEU A 233 23.43 13.65 2.95
C LEU A 233 22.10 14.33 3.28
N ALA A 234 21.01 13.72 2.82
CA ALA A 234 19.64 14.12 3.13
C ALA A 234 19.02 13.10 4.08
N ASP A 235 19.74 12.85 5.17
CA ASP A 235 19.41 11.86 6.19
C ASP A 235 18.15 12.24 7.00
N VAL A 236 17.65 13.47 6.88
CA VAL A 236 16.44 13.94 7.57
C VAL A 236 15.38 14.41 6.58
N ALA A 237 14.24 13.71 6.54
CA ALA A 237 13.02 14.22 5.95
C ALA A 237 12.19 14.97 7.00
N GLU A 238 11.82 16.22 6.72
CA GLU A 238 10.89 16.98 7.56
C GLU A 238 9.44 16.72 7.12
N GLY A 239 8.66 16.06 7.97
CA GLY A 239 7.22 15.92 7.83
C GLY A 239 6.49 16.76 8.86
N ILE A 240 5.21 17.05 8.63
CA ILE A 240 4.34 17.61 9.68
C ILE A 240 3.51 16.47 10.24
N ASN A 241 3.58 16.24 11.55
CA ASN A 241 2.68 15.34 12.23
C ASN A 241 1.24 15.86 12.03
N PRO A 242 0.35 15.13 11.32
CA PRO A 242 -0.96 15.66 10.99
C PRO A 242 -1.86 15.83 12.23
N LEU A 243 -1.56 15.11 13.31
CA LEU A 243 -2.30 15.10 14.58
C LEU A 243 -1.79 16.17 15.55
N THR A 244 -0.48 16.29 15.73
CA THR A 244 0.11 17.22 16.72
C THR A 244 0.56 18.55 16.10
N LYS A 245 0.56 18.65 14.77
CA LYS A 245 1.13 19.77 13.99
C LYS A 245 2.61 20.04 14.24
N GLN A 246 3.30 19.16 14.99
CA GLN A 246 4.74 19.26 15.23
C GLN A 246 5.52 18.76 14.02
N LYS A 247 6.69 19.36 13.78
CA LYS A 247 7.63 18.85 12.78
C LYS A 247 8.15 17.48 13.24
N LEU A 248 7.94 16.47 12.40
CA LEU A 248 8.55 15.15 12.50
C LEU A 248 9.84 15.18 11.70
N ARG A 249 10.95 14.83 12.36
CA ARG A 249 12.18 14.47 11.69
C ARG A 249 12.17 12.96 11.49
N ILE A 250 12.12 12.53 10.25
CA ILE A 250 12.22 11.11 9.89
C ILE A 250 13.62 10.91 9.34
N GLU A 251 14.41 10.12 10.05
CA GLU A 251 15.73 9.73 9.56
C GLU A 251 15.56 8.69 8.44
N ILE A 252 16.10 8.96 7.25
CA ILE A 252 16.11 8.02 6.12
C ILE A 252 17.58 7.70 5.81
N PRO A 253 18.13 6.63 6.42
CA PRO A 253 19.54 6.29 6.28
C PRO A 253 19.90 6.02 4.81
N GLY A 254 20.97 6.66 4.33
CA GLY A 254 21.50 6.43 2.98
C GLY A 254 20.80 7.20 1.85
N ARG A 255 19.93 8.16 2.18
CA ARG A 255 19.38 9.12 1.21
C ARG A 255 20.35 10.28 0.98
N VAL A 256 20.61 10.57 -0.27
CA VAL A 256 21.59 11.57 -0.72
C VAL A 256 20.96 12.43 -1.79
N VAL A 257 21.32 13.71 -1.82
CA VAL A 257 20.93 14.64 -2.87
C VAL A 257 22.17 14.94 -3.70
N PHE A 258 22.03 14.77 -5.01
CA PHE A 258 22.99 15.23 -6.00
C PHE A 258 22.30 16.32 -6.82
N LYS A 259 22.80 17.55 -6.72
CA LYS A 259 22.16 18.75 -7.29
C LYS A 259 20.70 18.89 -6.83
N ASN A 260 19.73 18.63 -7.71
CA ASN A 260 18.30 18.74 -7.44
C ASN A 260 17.58 17.38 -7.40
N SER A 261 18.34 16.28 -7.44
CA SER A 261 17.82 14.93 -7.63
C SER A 261 18.30 14.02 -6.51
N GLU A 262 17.50 12.99 -6.22
CA GLU A 262 17.74 12.10 -5.08
C GLU A 262 18.40 10.80 -5.51
N ILE A 263 19.43 10.40 -4.77
CA ILE A 263 20.07 9.11 -4.83
C ILE A 263 19.70 8.35 -3.55
N ASN A 264 19.19 7.14 -3.71
CA ASN A 264 18.74 6.31 -2.60
C ASN A 264 19.63 5.09 -2.48
N PHE A 265 19.99 4.75 -1.23
CA PHE A 265 20.57 3.45 -0.91
C PHE A 265 19.49 2.51 -0.37
N ARG A 266 19.41 1.29 -0.93
CA ARG A 266 18.47 0.29 -0.48
C ARG A 266 18.98 -1.12 -0.72
N ARG A 267 19.22 -1.87 0.37
CA ARG A 267 19.60 -3.29 0.34
C ARG A 267 20.78 -3.58 -0.62
N GLY A 268 21.86 -2.82 -0.48
CA GLY A 268 23.06 -3.02 -1.28
C GLY A 268 23.06 -2.35 -2.66
N ARG A 269 21.95 -1.70 -3.04
CA ARG A 269 21.80 -0.97 -4.31
C ARG A 269 21.79 0.53 -4.08
N ILE A 270 22.39 1.26 -5.02
CA ILE A 270 22.38 2.73 -5.06
C ILE A 270 21.78 3.16 -6.39
N GLY A 271 20.88 4.14 -6.41
CA GLY A 271 20.23 4.54 -7.65
C GLY A 271 19.28 5.72 -7.50
N SER A 272 18.69 6.13 -8.62
CA SER A 272 17.80 7.29 -8.72
C SER A 272 16.62 7.01 -9.64
N GLU A 273 15.56 7.79 -9.48
CA GLU A 273 14.44 7.89 -10.43
C GLU A 273 14.70 8.99 -11.49
N ASP A 274 15.73 9.80 -11.32
CA ASP A 274 16.11 10.82 -12.30
C ASP A 274 16.99 10.21 -13.40
N GLY A 275 16.43 10.06 -14.60
CA GLY A 275 17.14 9.59 -15.80
C GLY A 275 17.94 10.67 -16.54
N SER A 276 18.19 11.84 -15.95
CA SER A 276 19.00 12.89 -16.58
C SER A 276 20.42 12.41 -16.91
N GLU A 277 21.00 12.91 -18.00
CA GLU A 277 22.37 12.52 -18.41
C GLU A 277 23.40 12.75 -17.30
N GLU A 278 23.19 13.80 -16.49
CA GLU A 278 24.04 14.12 -15.35
C GLU A 278 23.92 13.09 -14.22
N MET A 279 22.70 12.63 -13.90
CA MET A 279 22.48 11.59 -12.90
C MET A 279 23.02 10.24 -13.36
N VAL A 280 22.81 9.88 -14.64
CA VAL A 280 23.35 8.67 -15.25
C VAL A 280 24.88 8.69 -15.21
N ALA A 281 25.51 9.82 -15.53
CA ALA A 281 26.95 9.97 -15.44
C ALA A 281 27.44 9.79 -14.00
N LYS A 282 26.76 10.41 -13.02
CA LYS A 282 27.13 10.29 -11.61
C LYS A 282 27.00 8.85 -11.10
N LEU A 283 25.92 8.14 -11.44
CA LEU A 283 25.77 6.74 -11.05
C LEU A 283 26.81 5.81 -11.71
N LYS A 284 27.26 6.09 -12.94
CA LYS A 284 28.36 5.34 -13.58
C LYS A 284 29.71 5.59 -12.92
N GLU A 285 29.95 6.82 -12.47
CA GLU A 285 31.12 7.15 -11.63
C GLU A 285 31.08 6.34 -10.32
N ILE A 286 29.96 6.37 -9.60
CA ILE A 286 29.75 5.64 -8.35
C ILE A 286 29.91 4.12 -8.58
N ALA A 287 29.37 3.58 -9.68
CA ALA A 287 29.56 2.17 -10.06
C ALA A 287 31.05 1.80 -10.19
N THR A 288 31.84 2.66 -10.82
CA THR A 288 33.27 2.44 -11.01
C THR A 288 34.00 2.37 -9.67
N VAL A 289 33.66 3.25 -8.73
CA VAL A 289 34.25 3.28 -7.38
C VAL A 289 33.94 1.99 -6.60
N PHE A 290 32.70 1.50 -6.70
CA PHE A 290 32.28 0.29 -5.98
C PHE A 290 32.58 -1.01 -6.72
N GLY A 291 33.10 -0.97 -7.95
CA GLY A 291 33.21 -2.15 -8.80
C GLY A 291 31.84 -2.81 -9.05
N ALA A 292 30.81 -1.99 -9.22
CA ALA A 292 29.43 -2.39 -9.42
C ALA A 292 29.04 -2.28 -10.91
N GLU A 293 28.04 -3.05 -11.31
CA GLU A 293 27.41 -2.94 -12.62
C GLU A 293 26.30 -1.89 -12.58
N PHE A 294 26.06 -1.25 -13.72
CA PHE A 294 25.07 -0.20 -13.89
C PHE A 294 23.89 -0.71 -14.74
N PHE A 295 22.68 -0.39 -14.31
CA PHE A 295 21.42 -0.87 -14.88
C PHE A 295 20.49 0.31 -15.18
N GLU A 296 19.93 0.34 -16.39
CA GLU A 296 18.85 1.25 -16.84
C GLU A 296 17.55 0.47 -17.08
#